data_AF-A0A439CWH2-F1
#
_entry.id   AF-A0A439CWH2-F1
#
_cell.length_a   1.000
_cell.length_b   1.000
_cell.length_c   1.000
_cell.angle_alpha   90.00
_cell.angle_beta   90.00
_cell.angle_gamma   90.00
#
_symmetry.space_group_name_H-M   'P 1'
#
loop_
_entity.id
_entity.type
_entity.pdbx_description
1 polymer ?
#
loop_
_entity_poly.entity_id
_entity_poly.type
_entity_poly.pdbx_seq_one_letter_code
_entity_poly.pdbx_strand_id
1 'polypeptide(L)'
;MDADDAAGADGPWVALLGFSQGAKLAASLLFRQQQRAQRRAGGAKGGSDDGIFDDWKFAVVLAGRAPLVNLEPSLFKSSLLSDPSDIGLNGAPDLMEMASSRHVLRLPSIHVHGLTDPGLHLHQELYEQYTDPACTRLIQWDGGHRVVLKGTDVQPVVDAIVAVAKETGAL
;
A
#
# COMPACT_ATOMS: atom_id res chain seq x y z
N MET A 1 18.82 -14.65 5.05
CA MET A 1 18.23 -14.97 6.36
C MET A 1 19.32 -15.32 7.35
N ASP A 2 19.81 -16.55 7.49
CA ASP A 2 20.80 -16.87 8.55
C ASP A 2 22.01 -15.92 8.65
N ALA A 3 22.58 -15.49 7.51
CA ALA A 3 23.68 -14.53 7.50
C ALA A 3 23.25 -13.09 7.83
N ASP A 4 22.04 -12.68 7.45
CA ASP A 4 21.47 -11.36 7.77
C ASP A 4 21.09 -11.31 9.25
N ASP A 5 20.46 -12.38 9.76
CA ASP A 5 20.09 -12.57 11.16
C ASP A 5 21.36 -12.55 12.03
N ALA A 6 22.42 -13.24 11.62
CA ALA A 6 23.73 -13.20 12.29
C ALA A 6 24.38 -11.80 12.25
N ALA A 7 24.03 -10.97 11.27
CA ALA A 7 24.45 -9.57 11.19
C ALA A 7 23.52 -8.62 11.96
N GLY A 8 22.51 -9.14 12.67
CA GLY A 8 21.58 -8.36 13.49
C GLY A 8 20.31 -7.90 12.76
N ALA A 9 19.99 -8.47 11.60
CA ALA A 9 18.74 -8.21 10.88
C ALA A 9 17.58 -9.11 11.37
N ASP A 10 17.45 -9.28 12.69
CA ASP A 10 16.48 -10.17 13.36
C ASP A 10 15.18 -9.45 13.80
N GLY A 11 15.05 -8.16 13.44
CA GLY A 11 13.89 -7.34 13.75
C GLY A 11 12.60 -7.79 13.03
N PRO A 12 11.44 -7.24 13.45
CA PRO A 12 10.17 -7.54 12.78
C PRO A 12 10.16 -6.99 11.35
N TRP A 13 9.31 -7.59 10.52
CA TRP A 13 8.99 -7.01 9.21
C TRP A 13 8.22 -5.69 9.39
N VAL A 14 8.86 -4.58 9.06
CA VAL A 14 8.29 -3.23 9.28
C VAL A 14 7.57 -2.65 8.07
N ALA A 15 7.82 -3.16 6.86
CA ALA A 15 7.28 -2.58 5.64
C ALA A 15 6.97 -3.63 4.58
N LEU A 16 6.07 -3.27 3.67
CA LEU A 16 5.70 -4.06 2.50
C LEU A 16 6.35 -3.47 1.25
N LEU A 17 6.78 -4.31 0.32
CA LEU A 17 7.18 -3.89 -1.01
C LEU A 17 6.51 -4.81 -2.03
N GLY A 18 5.86 -4.22 -3.02
CA GLY A 18 5.18 -4.97 -4.05
C GLY A 18 5.37 -4.35 -5.43
N PHE A 19 5.37 -5.20 -6.45
CA PHE A 19 5.38 -4.82 -7.87
C PHE A 19 4.12 -5.32 -8.58
N SER A 20 3.52 -4.48 -9.43
CA SER A 20 2.33 -4.82 -10.24
C SER A 20 1.18 -5.33 -9.35
N GLN A 21 0.73 -6.58 -9.53
CA GLN A 21 -0.27 -7.19 -8.63
C GLN A 21 0.20 -7.29 -7.17
N GLY A 22 1.50 -7.52 -6.94
CA GLY A 22 2.08 -7.51 -5.59
C GLY A 22 2.00 -6.12 -4.94
N ALA A 23 2.08 -5.05 -5.74
CA ALA A 23 1.94 -3.67 -5.26
C ALA A 23 0.50 -3.39 -4.80
N LYS A 24 -0.49 -3.88 -5.57
CA LYS A 24 -1.92 -3.84 -5.19
C LYS A 24 -2.12 -4.54 -3.83
N LEU A 25 -1.52 -5.70 -3.63
CA LEU A 25 -1.60 -6.47 -2.38
C LEU A 25 -0.89 -5.77 -1.22
N ALA A 26 0.30 -5.20 -1.43
CA ALA A 26 1.02 -4.44 -0.41
C ALA A 26 0.17 -3.26 0.13
N ALA A 27 -0.38 -2.45 -0.78
CA ALA A 27 -1.27 -1.36 -0.39
C ALA A 27 -2.57 -1.86 0.28
N SER A 28 -3.12 -2.99 -0.18
CA SER A 28 -4.35 -3.58 0.38
C SER A 28 -4.15 -4.14 1.79
N LEU A 29 -3.00 -4.76 2.08
CA LEU A 29 -2.64 -5.23 3.42
C LEU A 29 -2.49 -4.06 4.40
N LEU A 30 -1.84 -2.98 3.95
CA LEU A 30 -1.71 -1.75 4.74
C LEU A 30 -3.09 -1.11 4.97
N PHE A 31 -3.96 -1.07 3.95
CA PHE A 31 -5.33 -0.59 4.10
C PHE A 31 -6.16 -1.46 5.07
N ARG A 32 -6.03 -2.79 5.01
CA ARG A 32 -6.70 -3.70 5.97
C ARG A 32 -6.30 -3.36 7.42
N GLN A 33 -5.02 -3.13 7.68
CA GLN A 33 -4.54 -2.69 8.99
C GLN A 33 -5.19 -1.37 9.43
N GLN A 34 -5.28 -0.38 8.54
CA GLN A 34 -5.98 0.87 8.83
C GLN A 34 -7.44 0.61 9.25
N GLN A 35 -8.17 -0.22 8.52
CA GLN A 35 -9.57 -0.52 8.84
C GLN A 35 -9.72 -1.25 10.18
N ARG A 36 -8.79 -2.18 10.49
CA ARG A 36 -8.73 -2.86 11.79
C ARG A 36 -8.50 -1.86 12.92
N ALA A 37 -7.52 -0.97 12.77
CA ALA A 37 -7.21 0.06 13.76
C ALA A 37 -8.40 1.01 14.00
N GLN A 38 -9.07 1.46 12.94
CA GLN A 38 -10.27 2.30 13.04
C GLN A 38 -11.41 1.60 13.80
N ARG A 39 -11.64 0.30 13.54
CA ARG A 39 -12.67 -0.46 14.25
C ARG A 39 -12.36 -0.63 15.74
N ARG A 40 -11.09 -0.85 16.10
CA ARG A 40 -10.65 -0.88 17.51
C ARG A 40 -10.88 0.47 18.20
N ALA A 41 -10.50 1.56 17.55
CA ALA A 41 -10.70 2.92 18.08
C ALA A 41 -12.18 3.27 18.25
N GLY A 42 -13.05 2.75 17.37
CA GLY A 42 -14.51 2.91 17.45
C GLY A 42 -15.22 2.13 18.56
N GLY A 43 -14.48 1.49 19.48
CA GLY A 43 -15.06 0.84 20.67
C GLY A 43 -15.74 -0.52 20.38
N ALA A 44 -15.47 -1.14 19.23
CA ALA A 44 -15.95 -2.49 18.95
C ALA A 44 -15.32 -3.49 19.94
N LYS A 45 -16.11 -3.93 20.93
CA LYS A 45 -15.71 -5.00 21.86
C LYS A 45 -15.58 -6.32 21.09
N GLY A 46 -14.42 -6.98 21.18
CA GLY A 46 -14.27 -8.36 20.72
C GLY A 46 -13.32 -8.61 19.56
N GLY A 47 -12.14 -7.99 19.55
CA GLY A 47 -11.00 -8.53 18.82
C GLY A 47 -10.01 -9.10 19.81
N SER A 48 -10.12 -10.39 20.15
CA SER A 48 -8.93 -11.11 20.64
C SER A 48 -7.86 -11.01 19.55
N ASP A 49 -6.58 -11.02 19.93
CA ASP A 49 -5.50 -11.18 18.96
C ASP A 49 -5.80 -12.43 18.11
N ASP A 50 -6.09 -12.21 16.82
CA ASP A 50 -6.40 -13.27 15.86
C ASP A 50 -5.13 -13.80 15.18
N GLY A 51 -3.96 -13.34 15.63
CA GLY A 51 -2.65 -13.72 15.10
C GLY A 51 -2.33 -13.10 13.74
N ILE A 52 -3.19 -12.21 13.22
CA ILE A 52 -2.94 -11.55 11.93
C ILE A 52 -2.09 -10.31 12.17
N PHE A 53 -0.87 -10.33 11.61
CA PHE A 53 0.07 -9.23 11.69
C PHE A 53 -0.46 -7.95 11.05
N ASP A 54 -0.41 -6.84 11.80
CA ASP A 54 -0.89 -5.52 11.39
C ASP A 54 -0.09 -4.37 12.05
N ASP A 55 1.23 -4.56 12.19
CA ASP A 55 2.16 -3.50 12.62
C ASP A 55 3.07 -3.00 11.49
N TRP A 56 2.57 -3.02 10.25
CA TRP A 56 3.25 -2.44 9.10
C TRP A 56 3.36 -0.92 9.28
N LYS A 57 4.57 -0.39 9.12
CA LYS A 57 4.85 1.04 9.24
C LYS A 57 4.58 1.78 7.93
N PHE A 58 4.88 1.15 6.79
CA PHE A 58 4.63 1.72 5.46
C PHE A 58 4.64 0.66 4.35
N ALA A 59 4.27 1.07 3.13
CA ALA A 59 4.35 0.24 1.93
C ALA A 59 5.06 0.93 0.75
N VAL A 60 5.75 0.16 -0.08
CA VAL A 60 6.36 0.58 -1.35
C VAL A 60 5.59 -0.07 -2.50
N VAL A 61 4.99 0.77 -3.35
CA VAL A 61 4.03 0.42 -4.39
C VAL A 61 4.66 0.69 -5.75
N LEU A 62 5.26 -0.34 -6.36
CA LEU A 62 5.91 -0.24 -7.68
C LEU A 62 4.93 -0.64 -8.78
N ALA A 63 4.55 0.30 -9.65
CA ALA A 63 3.62 0.06 -10.76
C ALA A 63 2.31 -0.67 -10.34
N GLY A 64 1.78 -0.30 -9.17
CA GLY A 64 0.52 -0.83 -8.65
C GLY A 64 -0.67 -0.04 -9.15
N ARG A 65 -1.82 -0.71 -9.31
CA ARG A 65 -3.05 -0.11 -9.80
C ARG A 65 -4.23 -0.24 -8.86
N ALA A 66 -5.19 0.66 -9.01
CA ALA A 66 -6.50 0.62 -8.38
C ALA A 66 -7.38 -0.50 -8.96
N PRO A 67 -8.49 -0.86 -8.27
CA PRO A 67 -8.83 -0.51 -6.89
C PRO A 67 -7.96 -1.29 -5.88
N LEU A 68 -8.03 -0.96 -4.57
CA LEU A 68 -7.47 -1.87 -3.55
C LEU A 68 -8.31 -3.17 -3.44
N VAL A 69 -7.75 -4.23 -2.86
CA VAL A 69 -8.43 -5.51 -2.63
C VAL A 69 -9.02 -5.54 -1.22
N ASN A 70 -10.30 -5.89 -1.11
CA ASN A 70 -10.95 -6.12 0.17
C ASN A 70 -10.57 -7.48 0.74
N LEU A 71 -9.49 -7.52 1.53
CA LEU A 71 -8.96 -8.73 2.15
C LEU A 71 -9.74 -9.18 3.40
N GLU A 72 -10.72 -8.40 3.86
CA GLU A 72 -11.53 -8.75 5.03
C GLU A 72 -12.99 -8.24 4.89
N PRO A 73 -13.81 -8.83 3.99
CA PRO A 73 -15.16 -8.32 3.69
C PRO A 73 -16.15 -8.33 4.87
N SER A 74 -15.86 -9.08 5.93
CA SER A 74 -16.61 -9.07 7.19
C SER A 74 -16.35 -7.83 8.04
N LEU A 75 -15.21 -7.16 7.83
CA LEU A 75 -14.78 -5.97 8.56
C LEU A 75 -15.26 -4.69 7.88
N PHE A 76 -15.07 -4.61 6.57
CA PHE A 76 -15.32 -3.43 5.77
C PHE A 76 -15.91 -3.84 4.42
N LYS A 77 -16.87 -3.06 3.91
CA LYS A 77 -17.46 -3.25 2.59
C LYS A 77 -17.45 -1.94 1.84
N SER A 78 -17.09 -2.01 0.57
CA SER A 78 -16.96 -0.86 -0.30
C SER A 78 -17.12 -1.25 -1.76
N SER A 79 -17.88 -0.46 -2.50
CA SER A 79 -18.00 -0.56 -3.96
C SER A 79 -16.73 -0.10 -4.68
N LEU A 80 -15.81 0.56 -3.98
CA LEU A 80 -14.53 1.06 -4.48
C LEU A 80 -13.40 0.05 -4.27
N LEU A 81 -13.68 -1.13 -3.72
CA LEU A 81 -12.69 -2.19 -3.55
C LEU A 81 -13.02 -3.38 -4.45
N SER A 82 -11.98 -4.06 -4.91
CA SER A 82 -12.10 -5.35 -5.60
C SER A 82 -12.21 -6.49 -4.61
N ASP A 83 -12.94 -7.54 -4.97
CA ASP A 83 -12.89 -8.80 -4.25
C ASP A 83 -11.57 -9.54 -4.54
N PRO A 84 -11.09 -10.44 -3.65
CA PRO A 84 -9.84 -11.16 -3.85
C PRO A 84 -9.80 -12.02 -5.13
N SER A 85 -10.96 -12.44 -5.65
CA SER A 85 -11.08 -13.18 -6.89
C SER A 85 -10.99 -12.31 -8.15
N ASP A 86 -11.07 -10.98 -7.99
CA ASP A 86 -11.27 -10.07 -9.11
C ASP A 86 -10.04 -9.23 -9.45
N ILE A 87 -9.94 -8.94 -10.74
CA ILE A 87 -8.83 -8.20 -11.32
C ILE A 87 -9.09 -6.67 -11.23
N GLY A 88 -10.35 -6.26 -11.06
CA GLY A 88 -10.84 -4.87 -11.01
C GLY A 88 -12.15 -4.73 -10.22
N LEU A 89 -12.92 -3.68 -10.48
CA LEU A 89 -14.23 -3.45 -9.84
C LEU A 89 -15.32 -4.33 -10.46
N ASN A 90 -16.25 -4.78 -9.62
CA ASN A 90 -17.40 -5.61 -10.00
C ASN A 90 -18.66 -4.81 -10.36
N GLY A 91 -18.58 -3.47 -10.35
CA GLY A 91 -19.69 -2.57 -10.64
C GLY A 91 -19.26 -1.11 -10.71
N ALA A 92 -20.21 -0.22 -11.00
CA ALA A 92 -19.94 1.22 -11.00
C ALA A 92 -19.65 1.71 -9.56
N PRO A 93 -18.61 2.55 -9.38
CA PRO A 93 -18.34 3.22 -8.11
C PRO A 93 -19.56 3.95 -7.54
N ASP A 94 -19.86 3.75 -6.25
CA ASP A 94 -20.83 4.58 -5.55
C ASP A 94 -20.23 5.99 -5.30
N LEU A 95 -20.82 7.01 -5.92
CA LEU A 95 -20.35 8.40 -5.82
C LEU A 95 -20.42 8.95 -4.38
N MET A 96 -21.42 8.53 -3.60
CA MET A 96 -21.56 8.93 -2.20
C MET A 96 -20.45 8.31 -1.36
N GLU A 97 -20.09 7.06 -1.66
CA GLU A 97 -18.96 6.40 -1.01
C GLU A 97 -17.62 7.05 -1.39
N MET A 98 -17.45 7.42 -2.65
CA MET A 98 -16.25 8.12 -3.13
C MET A 98 -16.09 9.46 -2.39
N ALA A 99 -17.18 10.23 -2.27
CA ALA A 99 -17.19 11.50 -1.53
C ALA A 99 -16.90 11.33 -0.02
N SER A 100 -17.17 10.15 0.56
CA SER A 100 -16.85 9.87 1.97
C SER A 100 -15.38 9.56 2.23
N SER A 101 -14.57 9.32 1.18
CA SER A 101 -13.14 8.96 1.26
C SER A 101 -12.83 7.79 2.21
N ARG A 102 -13.80 6.91 2.49
CA ARG A 102 -13.62 5.74 3.39
C ARG A 102 -12.71 4.66 2.79
N HIS A 103 -12.56 4.65 1.46
CA HIS A 103 -11.70 3.75 0.71
C HIS A 103 -10.24 4.23 0.62
N VAL A 104 -9.95 5.45 1.09
CA VAL A 104 -8.64 6.09 0.98
C VAL A 104 -7.66 5.54 2.04
N LEU A 105 -6.49 5.12 1.59
CA LEU A 105 -5.34 4.74 2.41
C LEU A 105 -4.64 5.99 2.95
N ARG A 106 -4.51 6.05 4.27
CA ARG A 106 -3.93 7.15 5.06
C ARG A 106 -2.72 6.72 5.89
N LEU A 107 -2.27 5.47 5.73
CA LEU A 107 -1.00 5.03 6.29
C LEU A 107 0.13 5.32 5.29
N PRO A 108 1.37 5.52 5.77
CA PRO A 108 2.47 5.95 4.90
C PRO A 108 2.74 5.01 3.73
N SER A 109 2.87 5.58 2.52
CA SER A 109 3.16 4.81 1.30
C SER A 109 4.11 5.54 0.34
N ILE A 110 4.88 4.78 -0.43
CA ILE A 110 5.77 5.29 -1.48
C ILE A 110 5.31 4.68 -2.80
N HIS A 111 4.89 5.51 -3.74
CA HIS A 111 4.49 5.11 -5.09
C HIS A 111 5.62 5.36 -6.06
N VAL A 112 5.92 4.35 -6.89
CA VAL A 112 7.01 4.42 -7.87
C VAL A 112 6.44 4.14 -9.26
N HIS A 113 6.45 5.17 -10.11
CA HIS A 113 5.84 5.15 -11.43
C HIS A 113 6.91 5.21 -12.53
N GLY A 114 6.87 4.25 -13.45
CA GLY A 114 7.62 4.33 -14.70
C GLY A 114 6.90 5.23 -15.70
N LEU A 115 7.55 6.29 -16.18
CA LEU A 115 6.96 7.26 -17.11
C LEU A 115 6.65 6.70 -18.50
N THR A 116 7.26 5.57 -18.87
CA THR A 116 7.00 4.87 -20.15
C THR A 116 6.17 3.60 -19.96
N ASP A 117 5.62 3.38 -18.76
CA ASP A 117 4.71 2.26 -18.50
C ASP A 117 3.37 2.48 -19.22
N PRO A 118 2.91 1.54 -20.08
CA PRO A 118 1.60 1.64 -20.73
C PRO A 118 0.42 1.76 -19.73
N GLY A 119 0.59 1.23 -18.51
CA GLY A 119 -0.38 1.28 -17.43
C GLY A 119 -0.25 2.49 -16.52
N LEU A 120 0.57 3.50 -16.84
CA LEU A 120 0.83 4.66 -15.96
C LEU A 120 -0.44 5.32 -15.42
N HIS A 121 -1.46 5.50 -16.28
CA HIS A 121 -2.74 6.09 -15.89
C HIS A 121 -3.45 5.31 -14.77
N LEU A 122 -3.30 3.98 -14.74
CA LEU A 122 -3.87 3.13 -13.68
C LEU A 122 -3.10 3.27 -12.35
N HIS A 123 -1.80 3.56 -12.43
CA HIS A 123 -0.96 3.82 -11.25
C HIS A 123 -1.26 5.19 -10.67
N GLN A 124 -1.47 6.18 -11.54
CA GLN A 124 -1.93 7.52 -11.18
C GLN A 124 -3.32 7.46 -10.54
N GLU A 125 -4.26 6.68 -11.07
CA GLU A 125 -5.56 6.49 -10.45
C GLU A 125 -5.45 5.96 -9.02
N LEU A 126 -4.61 4.94 -8.77
CA LEU A 126 -4.35 4.45 -7.42
C LEU A 126 -3.80 5.55 -6.50
N TYR A 127 -2.79 6.28 -6.97
CA TYR A 127 -2.16 7.35 -6.21
C TYR A 127 -3.14 8.48 -5.89
N GLU A 128 -3.87 8.99 -6.89
CA GLU A 128 -4.69 10.19 -6.79
C GLU A 128 -6.04 9.94 -6.11
N GLN A 129 -6.65 8.77 -6.32
CA GLN A 129 -8.02 8.51 -5.86
C GLN A 129 -8.07 7.61 -4.62
N TYR A 130 -7.06 6.77 -4.39
CA TYR A 130 -7.07 5.78 -3.32
C TYR A 130 -6.07 6.05 -2.19
N THR A 131 -5.23 7.07 -2.31
CA THR A 131 -4.26 7.41 -1.25
C THR A 131 -4.35 8.86 -0.82
N ASP A 132 -4.10 9.12 0.46
CA ASP A 132 -4.09 10.46 1.01
C ASP A 132 -2.76 11.16 0.67
N PRO A 133 -2.78 12.30 -0.06
CA PRO A 133 -1.57 13.03 -0.43
C PRO A 133 -0.73 13.49 0.76
N ALA A 134 -1.32 13.60 1.97
CA ALA A 134 -0.57 13.95 3.18
C ALA A 134 0.33 12.81 3.69
N CYS A 135 0.08 11.57 3.27
CA CYS A 135 0.76 10.38 3.79
C CYS A 135 1.50 9.60 2.69
N THR A 136 1.43 10.04 1.43
CA THR A 136 2.04 9.32 0.31
C THR A 136 3.17 10.12 -0.34
N ARG A 137 4.13 9.41 -0.92
CA ARG A 137 5.23 9.97 -1.71
C ARG A 137 5.20 9.40 -3.10
N LEU A 138 5.45 10.24 -4.11
CA LEU A 138 5.54 9.82 -5.50
C LEU A 138 6.98 9.97 -6.01
N ILE A 139 7.48 8.90 -6.62
CA ILE A 139 8.76 8.86 -7.33
C ILE A 139 8.47 8.44 -8.76
N GLN A 140 9.02 9.19 -9.72
CA GLN A 140 8.87 8.90 -11.14
C GLN A 140 10.24 8.71 -11.76
N TRP A 141 10.33 7.79 -12.72
CA TRP A 141 11.58 7.47 -13.41
C TRP A 141 11.33 7.13 -14.87
N ASP A 142 12.37 7.26 -15.70
CA ASP A 142 12.30 6.94 -17.13
C ASP A 142 12.39 5.42 -17.35
N GLY A 143 11.25 4.75 -17.17
CA GLY A 143 11.13 3.31 -17.24
C GLY A 143 9.72 2.82 -17.54
N GLY A 144 9.64 1.58 -18.03
CA GLY A 144 8.38 0.91 -18.36
C GLY A 144 7.81 0.08 -17.19
N HIS A 145 6.97 -0.90 -17.50
CA HIS A 145 6.36 -1.81 -16.50
C HIS A 145 7.36 -2.81 -15.90
N ARG A 146 8.24 -2.34 -15.02
CA ARG A 146 9.28 -3.14 -14.35
C ARG A 146 9.72 -2.50 -13.03
N VAL A 147 10.48 -3.24 -12.23
CA VAL A 147 11.18 -2.71 -11.05
C VAL A 147 12.34 -1.81 -11.50
N VAL A 148 12.67 -0.81 -10.69
CA VAL A 148 13.79 0.11 -10.94
C VAL A 148 15.12 -0.64 -10.78
N LEU A 149 16.03 -0.52 -11.76
CA LEU A 149 17.28 -1.32 -11.80
C LEU A 149 18.55 -0.47 -11.91
N LYS A 150 18.49 0.69 -12.56
CA LYS A 150 19.66 1.55 -12.75
C LYS A 150 19.92 2.33 -11.46
N GLY A 151 21.17 2.35 -11.00
CA GLY A 151 21.54 3.01 -9.74
C GLY A 151 21.04 4.46 -9.64
N THR A 152 21.09 5.22 -10.73
CA THR A 152 20.59 6.60 -10.79
C THR A 152 19.11 6.73 -10.49
N ASP A 153 18.31 5.73 -10.87
CA ASP A 153 16.85 5.71 -10.66
C ASP A 153 16.48 5.00 -9.35
N VAL A 154 17.32 4.03 -8.91
CA VAL A 154 17.14 3.31 -7.65
C VAL A 154 17.40 4.21 -6.45
N GLN A 155 18.40 5.10 -6.53
CA GLN A 155 18.80 5.92 -5.38
C GLN A 155 17.66 6.78 -4.82
N PRO A 156 16.86 7.51 -5.62
CA PRO A 156 15.68 8.21 -5.12
C PRO A 156 14.67 7.31 -4.38
N VAL A 157 14.48 6.07 -4.85
CA VAL A 157 13.59 5.09 -4.20
C VAL A 157 14.15 4.69 -2.83
N VAL A 158 15.45 4.40 -2.75
CA VAL A 158 16.13 4.07 -1.49
C VAL A 158 16.05 5.25 -0.51
N ASP A 159 16.34 6.47 -0.97
CA ASP A 159 16.32 7.66 -0.13
C ASP A 159 14.93 7.89 0.47
N ALA A 160 13.87 7.71 -0.32
CA ALA A 160 12.50 7.80 0.15
C ALA A 160 12.15 6.70 1.17
N ILE A 161 12.57 5.46 0.93
CA ILE A 161 12.36 4.33 1.86
C ILE A 161 13.02 4.64 3.20
N VAL A 162 14.28 5.07 3.20
CA VAL A 162 15.03 5.41 4.42
C VAL A 162 14.37 6.59 5.15
N ALA A 163 13.89 7.60 4.41
CA ALA A 163 13.20 8.74 5.01
C ALA A 163 11.87 8.34 5.67
N VAL A 164 11.01 7.57 4.98
CA VAL A 164 9.74 7.09 5.57
C VAL A 164 10.00 6.16 6.75
N ALA A 165 11.01 5.29 6.66
CA ALA A 165 11.38 4.40 7.75
C ALA A 165 11.74 5.18 9.03
N LYS A 166 12.53 6.25 8.92
CA LYS A 166 12.85 7.12 10.07
C LYS A 166 11.62 7.83 10.63
N GLU A 167 10.78 8.39 9.77
CA GLU A 167 9.56 9.12 10.18
C GLU A 167 8.54 8.22 10.88
N THR A 168 8.52 6.95 10.50
CA THR A 168 7.61 5.94 11.07
C THR A 168 8.21 5.17 12.23
N GLY A 169 9.46 5.47 12.62
CA GLY A 169 10.17 4.81 13.72
C GLY A 169 10.59 3.36 13.42
N ALA A 170 10.71 3.01 12.14
CA ALA A 170 11.24 1.73 11.69
C ALA A 170 12.78 1.69 11.64
N LEU A 171 13.44 2.85 11.70
CA LEU A 171 14.89 3.07 11.77
C LEU A 171 15.24 4.18 12.77
#